data_AF-A0A540L1S3-F1
#
_entry.id   AF-A0A540L1S3-F1
#
_cell.length_a   1.000
_cell.length_b   1.000
_cell.length_c   1.000
_cell.angle_alpha   90.00
_cell.angle_beta   90.00
_cell.angle_gamma   90.00
#
_symmetry.space_group_name_H-M   'P 1'
#
loop_
_entity.id
_entity.type
_entity.pdbx_description
1 polymer ?
#
loop_
_entity_poly.entity_id
_entity_poly.type
_entity_poly.pdbx_seq_one_letter_code
_entity_poly.pdbx_strand_id
1 'polypeptide(L)'
;MARYPFAAYNMKVMFSRNAFLVDTINTTAGRVLKLDSIESGKLWRNSDVLVFNSWHWWLHTGRKQPWDLIQEGSHTYKDMDRLVAYEKALKTWARWVDTNLESTKTRVFFQGVSPDHNNGSEWGEAASKHCEGQTQPLARDEYPAGSHPAEVVVERVLRSMSNPVHLLNVTTLSQLRKDGHPSVYGHGGHRDMDCSHWCLAGVPDTWNQLLYASLIQSKISYYVYVDSEN
;
A
#
# COMPACT_ATOMS: atom_id res chain seq x y z
N MET A 1 -12.45 -12.43 5.51
CA MET A 1 -12.57 -11.86 4.15
C MET A 1 -14.01 -11.38 3.98
N ALA A 2 -14.20 -10.10 3.66
CA ALA A 2 -15.52 -9.55 3.35
C ALA A 2 -15.80 -9.67 1.85
N ARG A 3 -17.08 -9.80 1.46
CA ARG A 3 -17.51 -9.98 0.06
C ARG A 3 -18.71 -9.08 -0.21
N TYR A 4 -18.64 -8.34 -1.31
CA TYR A 4 -19.66 -7.39 -1.76
C TYR A 4 -20.12 -7.79 -3.17
N PRO A 5 -21.23 -8.54 -3.30
CA PRO A 5 -21.73 -9.01 -4.59
C PRO A 5 -22.49 -7.91 -5.34
N PHE A 6 -22.28 -7.85 -6.66
CA PHE A 6 -22.99 -7.00 -7.60
C PHE A 6 -23.67 -7.91 -8.63
N ALA A 7 -24.82 -8.46 -8.25
CA ALA A 7 -25.51 -9.53 -8.99
C ALA A 7 -25.84 -9.15 -10.43
N ALA A 8 -26.26 -7.90 -10.67
CA ALA A 8 -26.59 -7.39 -12.00
C ALA A 8 -25.41 -7.45 -13.00
N TYR A 9 -24.17 -7.52 -12.49
CA TYR A 9 -22.95 -7.56 -13.30
C TYR A 9 -22.19 -8.88 -13.18
N ASN A 10 -22.75 -9.87 -12.46
CA ASN A 10 -22.05 -11.11 -12.09
C ASN A 10 -20.64 -10.84 -11.50
N MET A 11 -20.51 -9.76 -10.74
CA MET A 11 -19.25 -9.27 -10.18
C MET A 11 -19.30 -9.39 -8.65
N LYS A 12 -18.13 -9.55 -8.03
CA LYS A 12 -17.97 -9.44 -6.58
C LYS A 12 -16.70 -8.67 -6.27
N VAL A 13 -16.78 -7.75 -5.31
CA VAL A 13 -15.60 -7.11 -4.72
C VAL A 13 -15.29 -7.82 -3.42
N MET A 14 -14.02 -8.17 -3.20
CA MET A 14 -13.60 -8.95 -2.04
C MET A 14 -12.50 -8.20 -1.30
N PHE A 15 -12.62 -8.14 0.03
CA PHE A 15 -11.62 -7.52 0.89
C PHE A 15 -11.01 -8.57 1.83
N SER A 16 -9.69 -8.71 1.77
CA SER A 16 -8.92 -9.58 2.66
C SER A 16 -7.91 -8.75 3.41
N ARG A 17 -7.94 -8.82 4.74
CA ARG A 17 -7.03 -8.08 5.61
C ARG A 17 -5.81 -8.94 5.91
N ASN A 18 -4.70 -8.62 5.27
CA ASN A 18 -3.36 -9.05 5.69
C ASN A 18 -2.41 -7.86 5.53
N ALA A 19 -2.10 -7.19 6.63
CA ALA A 19 -1.34 -5.94 6.59
C ALA A 19 0.11 -6.11 6.12
N PHE A 20 0.68 -7.32 6.27
CA PHE A 20 2.07 -7.64 5.96
C PHE A 20 2.24 -8.46 4.68
N LEU A 21 1.13 -8.92 4.09
CA LEU A 21 1.04 -9.90 2.99
C LEU A 21 1.58 -11.30 3.33
N VAL A 22 2.56 -11.39 4.23
CA VAL A 22 3.10 -12.61 4.80
C VAL A 22 2.38 -13.05 6.07
N ASP A 23 2.70 -14.25 6.55
CA ASP A 23 2.00 -14.87 7.66
C ASP A 23 2.45 -14.32 9.01
N THR A 24 1.49 -14.11 9.92
CA THR A 24 1.76 -13.94 11.36
C THR A 24 1.10 -15.11 12.10
N ILE A 25 1.90 -15.91 12.79
CA ILE A 25 1.44 -17.14 13.45
C ILE A 25 1.63 -17.07 14.96
N ASN A 26 0.76 -17.77 15.71
CA ASN A 26 0.94 -17.95 17.14
C ASN A 26 1.79 -19.19 17.40
N THR A 27 2.83 -19.05 18.22
CA THR A 27 3.70 -20.15 18.66
C THR A 27 3.81 -20.13 20.19
N THR A 28 4.44 -21.16 20.77
CA THR A 28 4.77 -21.19 22.21
C THR A 28 5.74 -20.07 22.62
N ALA A 29 6.53 -19.54 21.69
CA ALA A 29 7.46 -18.43 21.92
C ALA A 29 6.83 -17.04 21.74
N GLY A 30 5.57 -16.97 21.27
CA GLY A 30 4.85 -15.73 20.97
C GLY A 30 4.34 -15.64 19.52
N ARG A 31 3.87 -14.46 19.13
CA ARG A 31 3.42 -14.14 17.77
C ARG A 31 4.63 -13.94 16.86
N VAL A 32 4.75 -14.73 15.81
CA VAL A 32 5.90 -14.71 14.89
C VAL A 32 5.45 -14.18 13.52
N LEU A 33 6.06 -13.07 13.07
CA LEU A 33 5.95 -12.60 11.69
C LEU A 33 6.93 -13.38 10.82
N LYS A 34 6.42 -14.26 9.95
CA LYS A 34 7.24 -15.08 9.06
C LYS A 34 7.43 -14.39 7.71
N LEU A 35 8.59 -13.82 7.46
CA LEU A 35 8.86 -13.03 6.25
C LEU A 35 8.90 -13.85 4.96
N ASP A 36 8.97 -15.18 5.06
CA ASP A 36 9.15 -16.13 3.97
C ASP A 36 7.93 -17.04 3.72
N SER A 37 6.78 -16.73 4.31
CA SER A 37 5.57 -17.57 4.27
C SER A 37 4.32 -16.79 3.88
N ILE A 38 3.52 -17.35 2.96
CA ILE A 38 2.23 -16.78 2.50
C ILE A 38 1.19 -17.91 2.34
N GLU A 39 0.56 -18.30 3.45
CA GLU A 39 -0.56 -19.25 3.44
C GLU A 39 -1.85 -18.58 2.91
N SER A 40 -2.02 -17.29 3.23
CA SER A 40 -3.18 -16.49 2.79
C SER A 40 -3.32 -16.37 1.28
N GLY A 41 -2.26 -16.65 0.52
CA GLY A 41 -2.24 -16.61 -0.94
C GLY A 41 -3.25 -17.54 -1.60
N LYS A 42 -3.63 -18.65 -0.95
CA LYS A 42 -4.67 -19.56 -1.43
C LYS A 42 -6.01 -18.84 -1.69
N LEU A 43 -6.28 -17.77 -0.96
CA LEU A 43 -7.52 -16.98 -1.08
C LEU A 43 -7.52 -16.03 -2.29
N TRP A 44 -6.35 -15.70 -2.83
CA TRP A 44 -6.19 -14.75 -3.93
C TRP A 44 -6.25 -15.44 -5.29
N ARG A 45 -5.94 -16.74 -5.32
CA ARG A 45 -6.02 -17.58 -6.51
C ARG A 45 -7.42 -17.50 -7.12
N ASN A 46 -7.50 -17.44 -8.44
CA ASN A 46 -8.73 -17.32 -9.25
C ASN A 46 -9.43 -15.96 -9.20
N SER A 47 -8.76 -14.89 -8.79
CA SER A 47 -9.28 -13.53 -8.94
C SER A 47 -8.91 -12.98 -10.33
N ASP A 48 -9.84 -12.32 -11.01
CA ASP A 48 -9.56 -11.66 -12.30
C ASP A 48 -8.69 -10.40 -12.12
N VAL A 49 -8.87 -9.72 -10.99
CA VAL A 49 -8.12 -8.52 -10.59
C VAL A 49 -7.70 -8.66 -9.14
N LEU A 50 -6.43 -8.38 -8.86
CA LEU A 50 -5.87 -8.30 -7.51
C LEU A 50 -5.25 -6.92 -7.30
N VAL A 51 -5.61 -6.27 -6.18
CA VAL A 51 -5.01 -5.00 -5.76
C VAL A 51 -4.39 -5.22 -4.39
N PHE A 52 -3.06 -5.19 -4.32
CA PHE A 52 -2.29 -5.35 -3.09
C PHE A 52 -1.83 -3.99 -2.57
N ASN A 53 -1.71 -3.86 -1.25
CA ASN A 53 -1.06 -2.72 -0.61
C ASN A 53 -0.49 -3.16 0.75
N SER A 54 0.56 -2.49 1.23
CA SER A 54 1.16 -2.78 2.53
C SER A 54 2.12 -1.66 2.92
N TRP A 55 1.98 -1.04 4.09
CA TRP A 55 2.99 -0.11 4.65
C TRP A 55 2.78 0.24 6.14
N HIS A 56 1.72 0.98 6.50
CA HIS A 56 1.61 1.63 7.81
C HIS A 56 1.82 0.70 9.02
N TRP A 57 1.35 -0.55 8.93
CA TRP A 57 1.47 -1.52 10.02
C TRP A 57 2.90 -1.97 10.30
N TRP A 58 3.81 -1.83 9.32
CA TRP A 58 5.23 -2.12 9.51
C TRP A 58 5.91 -1.16 10.48
N LEU A 59 5.34 0.04 10.68
CA LEU A 59 5.87 1.05 11.59
C LEU A 59 5.40 0.87 13.04
N HIS A 60 4.46 -0.05 13.29
CA HIS A 60 3.92 -0.25 14.62
C HIS A 60 4.98 -0.82 15.58
N THR A 61 5.09 -0.20 16.75
CA THR A 61 5.97 -0.63 17.84
C THR A 61 5.17 -0.77 19.15
N GLY A 62 5.79 -1.38 20.17
CA GLY A 62 5.18 -1.55 21.48
C GLY A 62 3.83 -2.27 21.44
N ARG A 63 2.81 -1.72 22.10
CA ARG A 63 1.46 -2.34 22.16
C ARG A 63 0.75 -2.42 20.82
N LYS A 64 1.09 -1.55 19.85
CA LYS A 64 0.50 -1.57 18.50
C LYS A 64 1.17 -2.63 17.61
N GLN A 65 2.33 -3.19 18.00
CA GLN A 65 3.06 -4.19 17.22
C GLN A 65 2.34 -5.55 17.25
N PRO A 66 1.93 -6.10 16.09
CA PRO A 66 1.16 -7.34 16.04
C PRO A 66 2.02 -8.60 16.10
N TRP A 67 3.35 -8.49 16.16
CA TRP A 67 4.29 -9.59 16.33
C TRP A 67 5.21 -9.36 17.53
N ASP A 68 5.71 -10.46 18.10
CA ASP A 68 6.70 -10.47 19.19
C ASP A 68 8.10 -10.86 18.66
N LEU A 69 8.14 -11.64 17.58
CA LEU A 69 9.35 -12.12 16.92
C LEU A 69 9.20 -12.02 15.40
N ILE A 70 10.32 -11.92 14.69
CA ILE A 70 10.41 -11.94 13.22
C ILE A 70 11.24 -13.16 12.81
N GLN A 71 10.74 -13.94 11.85
CA GLN A 71 11.43 -15.13 11.36
C GLN A 71 11.71 -15.03 9.85
N GLU A 72 12.91 -15.46 9.45
CA GLU A 72 13.31 -15.70 8.06
C GLU A 72 14.08 -17.03 7.99
N GLY A 73 13.51 -18.02 7.31
CA GLY A 73 14.03 -19.38 7.29
C GLY A 73 14.19 -19.96 8.71
N SER A 74 15.40 -20.39 9.04
CA SER A 74 15.75 -20.92 10.36
C SER A 74 16.11 -19.85 11.39
N HIS A 75 16.21 -18.57 10.99
CA HIS A 75 16.65 -17.49 11.88
C HIS A 75 15.47 -16.76 12.48
N THR A 76 15.53 -16.51 13.80
CA THR A 76 14.52 -15.76 14.55
C THR A 76 15.18 -14.54 15.19
N TYR A 77 14.52 -13.39 15.05
CA TYR A 77 14.96 -12.10 15.52
C TYR A 77 13.93 -11.50 16.46
N LYS A 78 14.37 -10.77 17.49
CA LYS A 78 13.47 -9.98 18.34
C LYS A 78 12.94 -8.75 17.60
N ASP A 79 13.78 -8.16 16.76
CA ASP A 79 13.40 -7.02 15.96
C ASP A 79 14.22 -6.94 14.67
N MET A 80 13.76 -6.14 13.72
CA MET A 80 14.40 -5.92 12.42
C MET A 80 14.09 -4.51 11.93
N ASP A 81 15.03 -3.89 11.21
CA ASP A 81 14.78 -2.66 10.47
C ASP A 81 13.52 -2.79 9.60
N ARG A 82 12.66 -1.77 9.63
CA ARG A 82 11.33 -1.84 9.02
C ARG A 82 11.38 -1.92 7.51
N LEU A 83 12.31 -1.22 6.87
CA LEU A 83 12.49 -1.28 5.42
C LEU A 83 13.09 -2.62 4.99
N VAL A 84 14.02 -3.17 5.79
CA VAL A 84 14.59 -4.51 5.54
C VAL A 84 13.51 -5.59 5.67
N ALA A 85 12.71 -5.57 6.74
CA ALA A 85 11.64 -6.53 6.94
C ALA A 85 10.57 -6.43 5.83
N TYR A 86 10.20 -5.20 5.47
CA TYR A 86 9.26 -4.91 4.39
C TYR A 86 9.76 -5.42 3.04
N GLU A 87 11.02 -5.15 2.69
CA GLU A 87 11.60 -5.63 1.43
C GLU A 87 11.64 -7.16 1.37
N LYS A 88 12.00 -7.83 2.46
CA LYS A 88 12.01 -9.31 2.52
C LYS A 88 10.63 -9.90 2.31
N ALA A 89 9.61 -9.36 2.99
CA ALA A 89 8.23 -9.80 2.83
C ALA A 89 7.68 -9.52 1.43
N LEU A 90 7.97 -8.34 0.87
CA LEU A 90 7.58 -8.02 -0.51
C LEU A 90 8.26 -8.93 -1.53
N LYS A 91 9.54 -9.30 -1.33
CA LYS A 91 10.21 -10.31 -2.17
C LYS A 91 9.54 -11.68 -2.08
N THR A 92 9.05 -12.07 -0.91
CA THR A 92 8.25 -13.30 -0.76
C THR A 92 6.92 -13.20 -1.50
N TRP A 93 6.21 -12.07 -1.38
CA TRP A 93 4.97 -11.82 -2.12
C TRP A 93 5.21 -11.80 -3.64
N ALA A 94 6.28 -11.16 -4.10
CA ALA A 94 6.67 -11.11 -5.51
C ALA A 94 6.90 -12.52 -6.08
N ARG A 95 7.69 -13.36 -5.37
CA ARG A 95 7.87 -14.78 -5.74
C ARG A 95 6.55 -15.54 -5.76
N TRP A 96 5.66 -15.28 -4.81
CA TRP A 96 4.34 -15.89 -4.80
C TRP A 96 3.54 -15.49 -6.05
N VAL A 97 3.51 -14.21 -6.42
CA VAL A 97 2.83 -13.73 -7.65
C VAL A 97 3.43 -14.39 -8.89
N ASP A 98 4.76 -14.39 -9.02
CA ASP A 98 5.48 -14.98 -10.16
C ASP A 98 5.21 -16.48 -10.31
N THR A 99 5.07 -17.21 -9.20
CA THR A 99 4.88 -18.67 -9.20
C THR A 99 3.42 -19.09 -9.37
N ASN A 100 2.47 -18.28 -8.90
CA ASN A 100 1.08 -18.73 -8.71
C ASN A 100 0.06 -18.07 -9.64
N LEU A 101 0.42 -16.99 -10.33
CA LEU A 101 -0.50 -16.25 -11.19
C LEU A 101 -0.07 -16.32 -12.65
N GLU A 102 -1.05 -16.39 -13.54
CA GLU A 102 -0.87 -16.24 -14.98
C GLU A 102 -1.30 -14.82 -15.38
N SER A 103 -0.38 -14.02 -15.92
CA SER A 103 -0.63 -12.62 -16.30
C SER A 103 -1.70 -12.44 -17.38
N THR A 104 -2.00 -13.49 -18.14
CA THR A 104 -3.07 -13.53 -19.14
C THR A 104 -4.46 -13.70 -18.53
N LYS A 105 -4.56 -14.21 -17.30
CA LYS A 105 -5.83 -14.47 -16.59
C LYS A 105 -6.09 -13.46 -15.49
N THR A 106 -5.06 -13.07 -14.76
CA THR A 106 -5.17 -12.21 -13.59
C THR A 106 -4.38 -10.93 -13.80
N ARG A 107 -5.05 -9.78 -13.64
CA ARG A 107 -4.39 -8.47 -13.60
C ARG A 107 -3.99 -8.14 -12.17
N VAL A 108 -2.72 -7.85 -11.97
CA VAL A 108 -2.17 -7.56 -10.64
C VAL A 108 -1.79 -6.10 -10.56
N PHE A 109 -2.30 -5.44 -9.53
CA PHE A 109 -1.97 -4.08 -9.14
C PHE A 109 -1.29 -4.10 -7.78
N PHE A 110 -0.32 -3.21 -7.61
CA PHE A 110 0.16 -2.82 -6.29
C PHE A 110 -0.16 -1.34 -6.09
N GLN A 111 -0.93 -1.02 -5.07
CA GLN A 111 -1.15 0.37 -4.67
C GLN A 111 0.10 0.88 -3.97
N GLY A 112 0.63 2.00 -4.44
CA GLY A 112 1.72 2.71 -3.80
C GLY A 112 1.43 3.03 -2.33
N VAL A 113 2.49 3.36 -1.62
CA VAL A 113 2.48 3.70 -0.21
C VAL A 113 1.53 4.87 0.06
N SER A 114 0.55 4.63 0.93
CA SER A 114 -0.20 5.71 1.57
C SER A 114 0.73 6.39 2.59
N PRO A 115 1.03 7.68 2.44
CA PRO A 115 1.85 8.40 3.42
C PRO A 115 1.01 8.77 4.65
N ASP A 116 1.70 8.96 5.78
CA ASP A 116 1.15 9.68 6.92
C ASP A 116 1.66 11.13 6.95
N HIS A 117 1.06 11.96 7.80
CA HIS A 117 1.46 13.35 8.00
C HIS A 117 1.65 13.65 9.49
N ASN A 118 2.51 12.86 10.14
CA ASN A 118 2.83 13.01 11.57
C ASN A 118 4.00 13.97 11.86
N ASN A 119 4.59 14.60 10.84
CA ASN A 119 5.73 15.48 11.03
C ASN A 119 5.71 16.63 10.00
N GLY A 120 5.36 17.85 10.43
CA GLY A 120 5.21 18.99 9.53
C GLY A 120 6.51 19.49 8.89
N SER A 121 7.66 19.12 9.44
CA SER A 121 8.94 19.44 8.80
C SER A 121 9.10 18.74 7.45
N GLU A 122 8.42 17.62 7.20
CA GLU A 122 8.48 16.90 5.93
C GLU A 122 7.80 17.64 4.78
N TRP A 123 6.83 18.52 5.08
CA TRP A 123 6.19 19.39 4.10
C TRP A 123 6.60 20.86 4.21
N GLY A 124 7.69 21.15 4.94
CA GLY A 124 8.27 22.48 5.05
C GLY A 124 7.62 23.39 6.10
N GLU A 125 6.75 22.87 6.96
CA GLU A 125 6.13 23.60 8.07
C GLU A 125 6.65 23.08 9.41
N ALA A 126 7.90 23.38 9.76
CA ALA A 126 8.55 22.86 10.98
C ALA A 126 7.83 23.21 12.30
N ALA A 127 7.00 24.26 12.32
CA ALA A 127 6.17 24.62 13.47
C ALA A 127 4.94 23.70 13.63
N SER A 128 4.52 23.04 12.54
CA SER A 128 3.43 22.08 12.55
C SER A 128 3.94 20.72 13.01
N LYS A 129 3.31 20.15 14.04
CA LYS A 129 3.71 18.85 14.57
C LYS A 129 3.06 17.68 13.84
N HIS A 130 1.96 17.91 13.12
CA HIS A 130 1.12 16.87 12.50
C HIS A 130 0.06 17.53 11.60
N CYS A 131 -0.85 16.73 11.04
CA CYS A 131 -1.92 17.17 10.13
C CYS A 131 -3.04 18.03 10.76
N GLU A 132 -2.94 18.46 12.03
CA GLU A 132 -4.01 19.26 12.66
C GLU A 132 -4.06 20.67 12.07
N GLY A 133 -5.26 21.15 11.78
CA GLY A 133 -5.49 22.48 11.21
C GLY A 133 -5.09 22.62 9.74
N GLN A 134 -4.62 21.54 9.10
CA GLN A 134 -4.28 21.52 7.68
C GLN A 134 -5.56 21.44 6.85
N THR A 135 -5.83 22.46 6.05
CA THR A 135 -7.10 22.61 5.30
C THR A 135 -6.91 22.77 3.80
N GLN A 136 -5.66 22.81 3.34
CA GLN A 136 -5.30 22.94 1.94
C GLN A 136 -4.19 21.96 1.59
N PRO A 137 -4.20 21.40 0.38
CA PRO A 137 -3.07 20.62 -0.12
C PRO A 137 -1.82 21.48 -0.19
N LEU A 138 -0.68 20.82 -0.29
CA LEU A 138 0.57 21.51 -0.59
C LEU A 138 0.51 22.00 -2.05
N ALA A 139 0.63 23.32 -2.24
CA ALA A 139 0.65 23.94 -3.56
C ALA A 139 2.05 23.81 -4.21
N ARG A 140 2.47 22.56 -4.46
CA ARG A 140 3.76 22.19 -5.07
C ARG A 140 3.60 20.91 -5.87
N ASP A 141 4.47 20.72 -6.86
CA ASP A 141 4.51 19.49 -7.66
C ASP A 141 5.30 18.37 -6.96
N GLU A 142 6.24 18.75 -6.09
CA GLU A 142 7.11 17.84 -5.35
C GLU A 142 6.91 17.98 -3.85
N TYR A 143 7.03 16.84 -3.15
CA TYR A 143 7.00 16.81 -1.69
C TYR A 143 8.39 17.18 -1.13
N PRO A 144 8.52 18.15 -0.21
CA PRO A 144 9.81 18.65 0.26
C PRO A 144 10.76 17.60 0.86
N ALA A 145 10.24 16.59 1.57
CA ALA A 145 11.06 15.49 2.09
C ALA A 145 11.51 14.48 1.01
N GLY A 146 11.06 14.66 -0.23
CA GLY A 146 11.37 13.77 -1.35
C GLY A 146 10.57 12.47 -1.35
N SER A 147 11.10 11.50 -2.08
CA SER A 147 10.48 10.18 -2.27
C SER A 147 10.31 9.42 -0.96
N HIS A 148 9.13 8.86 -0.75
CA HIS A 148 8.87 8.02 0.41
C HIS A 148 9.75 6.75 0.38
N PRO A 149 10.58 6.46 1.41
CA PRO A 149 11.54 5.36 1.36
C PRO A 149 10.94 3.98 1.08
N ALA A 150 9.75 3.71 1.62
CA ALA A 150 9.05 2.45 1.35
C ALA A 150 8.53 2.33 -0.09
N GLU A 151 8.21 3.44 -0.76
CA GLU A 151 7.82 3.42 -2.18
C GLU A 151 9.00 2.98 -3.04
N VAL A 152 10.20 3.48 -2.71
CA VAL A 152 11.44 3.06 -3.37
C VAL A 152 11.67 1.55 -3.22
N VAL A 153 11.30 0.97 -2.08
CA VAL A 153 11.34 -0.49 -1.87
C VAL A 153 10.32 -1.20 -2.76
N VAL A 154 9.07 -0.71 -2.81
CA VAL A 154 8.02 -1.25 -3.69
C VAL A 154 8.50 -1.24 -5.14
N GLU A 155 8.89 -0.10 -5.66
CA GLU A 155 9.37 0.03 -7.05
C GLU A 155 10.54 -0.91 -7.36
N ARG A 156 11.52 -1.01 -6.44
CA ARG A 156 12.66 -1.93 -6.59
C ARG A 156 12.20 -3.38 -6.70
N VAL A 157 11.27 -3.81 -5.85
CA VAL A 157 10.75 -5.19 -5.88
C VAL A 157 9.97 -5.43 -7.17
N LEU A 158 9.05 -4.52 -7.54
CA LEU A 158 8.22 -4.68 -8.74
C LEU A 158 9.06 -4.77 -10.02
N ARG A 159 10.15 -3.97 -10.13
CA ARG A 159 11.08 -4.02 -11.27
C ARG A 159 11.80 -5.37 -11.42
N SER A 160 11.85 -6.18 -10.37
CA SER A 160 12.51 -7.50 -10.38
C SER A 160 11.56 -8.68 -10.67
N MET A 161 10.27 -8.41 -10.84
CA MET A 161 9.25 -9.44 -11.02
C MET A 161 9.18 -9.94 -12.46
N SER A 162 8.91 -11.23 -12.63
CA SER A 162 8.69 -11.83 -13.95
C SER A 162 7.27 -11.60 -14.45
N ASN A 163 6.28 -11.66 -13.55
CA ASN A 163 4.91 -11.28 -13.85
C ASN A 163 4.76 -9.76 -13.71
N PRO A 164 4.32 -9.05 -14.77
CA PRO A 164 4.17 -7.60 -14.72
C PRO A 164 3.07 -7.23 -13.73
N VAL A 165 3.43 -6.37 -12.78
CA VAL A 165 2.50 -5.75 -11.83
C VAL A 165 2.38 -4.28 -12.16
N HIS A 166 1.15 -3.77 -12.24
CA HIS A 166 0.91 -2.35 -12.43
C HIS A 166 0.97 -1.62 -11.10
N LEU A 167 1.95 -0.74 -10.93
CA LEU A 167 2.01 0.16 -9.79
C LEU A 167 0.99 1.28 -9.95
N LEU A 168 0.00 1.35 -9.06
CA LEU A 168 -0.80 2.55 -8.89
C LEU A 168 0.03 3.53 -8.06
N ASN A 169 0.85 4.34 -8.73
CA ASN A 169 1.75 5.27 -8.07
C ASN A 169 0.96 6.46 -7.49
N VAL A 170 0.44 6.25 -6.27
CA VAL A 170 -0.39 7.21 -5.54
C VAL A 170 0.39 7.96 -4.46
N THR A 171 1.67 7.67 -4.29
CA THR A 171 2.42 8.08 -3.10
C THR A 171 2.66 9.58 -3.08
N THR A 172 3.29 10.14 -4.11
CA THR A 172 3.60 11.58 -4.16
C THR A 172 2.33 12.42 -4.18
N LEU A 173 1.33 12.06 -4.99
CA LEU A 173 0.05 12.80 -5.00
C LEU A 173 -0.63 12.79 -3.62
N SER A 174 -0.44 11.72 -2.83
CA SER A 174 -1.01 11.63 -1.48
C SER A 174 -0.16 12.39 -0.46
N GLN A 175 1.16 12.47 -0.64
CA GLN A 175 2.05 13.29 0.20
C GLN A 175 1.72 14.78 0.06
N LEU A 176 1.20 15.22 -1.09
CA LEU A 176 0.73 16.59 -1.26
C LEU A 176 -0.59 16.88 -0.52
N ARG A 177 -1.25 15.87 0.04
CA ARG A 177 -2.59 15.97 0.64
C ARG A 177 -2.58 15.95 2.17
N LYS A 178 -1.72 16.75 2.80
CA LYS A 178 -1.69 16.95 4.27
C LYS A 178 -3.04 17.36 4.87
N ASP A 179 -3.95 17.89 4.06
CA ASP A 179 -5.33 18.29 4.39
C ASP A 179 -6.35 17.14 4.41
N GLY A 180 -6.01 15.97 3.86
CA GLY A 180 -6.97 14.89 3.59
C GLY A 180 -7.27 13.97 4.78
N HIS A 181 -6.60 14.17 5.92
CA HIS A 181 -6.68 13.28 7.08
C HIS A 181 -7.82 13.67 8.04
N PRO A 182 -8.44 12.70 8.75
CA PRO A 182 -9.42 12.98 9.80
C PRO A 182 -8.87 13.80 10.95
N SER A 183 -7.57 13.72 11.23
CA SER A 183 -6.92 14.42 12.34
C SER A 183 -7.64 14.11 13.67
N VAL A 184 -8.12 15.14 14.38
CA VAL A 184 -8.86 15.03 15.65
C VAL A 184 -10.25 14.41 15.51
N TYR A 185 -10.77 14.25 14.29
CA TYR A 185 -12.06 13.61 14.02
C TYR A 185 -11.93 12.10 13.76
N GLY A 186 -10.69 11.58 13.78
CA GLY A 186 -10.39 10.17 13.60
C GLY A 186 -10.41 9.35 14.89
N HIS A 187 -9.91 8.12 14.79
CA HIS A 187 -9.87 7.20 15.93
C HIS A 187 -8.78 7.62 16.92
N GLY A 188 -9.18 8.17 18.06
CA GLY A 188 -8.27 8.64 19.12
C GLY A 188 -8.44 10.11 19.49
N GLY A 189 -9.18 10.87 18.68
CA GLY A 189 -9.51 12.26 18.95
C GLY A 189 -8.27 13.14 19.12
N HIS A 190 -8.36 14.13 20.00
CA HIS A 190 -7.22 14.99 20.37
C HIS A 190 -6.08 14.26 21.12
N ARG A 191 -6.24 12.98 21.50
CA ARG A 191 -5.24 12.23 22.29
C ARG A 191 -4.35 11.31 21.45
N ASP A 192 -4.85 10.84 20.31
CA ASP A 192 -4.14 9.99 19.35
C ASP A 192 -4.69 10.37 17.97
N MET A 193 -4.26 11.54 17.47
CA MET A 193 -4.77 12.10 16.22
C MET A 193 -4.45 11.19 15.04
N ASP A 194 -5.38 11.15 14.09
CA ASP A 194 -5.27 10.29 12.93
C ASP A 194 -4.74 11.05 11.72
N CYS A 195 -3.43 11.00 11.51
CA CYS A 195 -2.77 11.51 10.32
C CYS A 195 -2.33 10.38 9.38
N SER A 196 -2.98 9.21 9.45
CA SER A 196 -2.61 8.02 8.67
C SER A 196 -3.76 7.50 7.81
N HIS A 197 -5.00 7.59 8.29
CA HIS A 197 -6.20 7.29 7.51
C HIS A 197 -6.70 8.54 6.78
N TRP A 198 -7.63 8.36 5.86
CA TRP A 198 -8.15 9.43 5.02
C TRP A 198 -9.63 9.67 5.28
N CYS A 199 -10.06 10.92 5.20
CA CYS A 199 -11.48 11.26 5.10
C CYS A 199 -12.10 10.65 3.83
N LEU A 200 -13.39 10.30 3.90
CA LEU A 200 -14.21 9.92 2.75
C LEU A 200 -15.42 10.86 2.67
N ALA A 201 -15.72 11.47 1.53
CA ALA A 201 -14.97 11.48 0.27
C ALA A 201 -13.59 12.16 0.39
N GLY A 202 -12.61 11.78 -0.44
CA GLY A 202 -11.26 12.30 -0.34
C GLY A 202 -10.20 11.59 -1.20
N VAL A 203 -8.96 11.57 -0.70
CA VAL A 203 -7.78 11.01 -1.40
C VAL A 203 -7.99 9.57 -1.92
N PRO A 204 -8.64 8.64 -1.18
CA PRO A 204 -8.91 7.29 -1.68
C PRO A 204 -9.83 7.26 -2.91
N ASP A 205 -10.67 8.27 -3.12
CA ASP A 205 -11.51 8.35 -4.33
C ASP A 205 -10.65 8.57 -5.56
N THR A 206 -9.61 9.41 -5.47
CA THR A 206 -8.62 9.59 -6.55
C THR A 206 -7.89 8.28 -6.85
N TRP A 207 -7.51 7.51 -5.83
CA TRP A 207 -6.88 6.19 -6.04
C TRP A 207 -7.81 5.24 -6.80
N ASN A 208 -9.10 5.24 -6.46
CA ASN A 208 -10.12 4.45 -7.16
C ASN A 208 -10.34 4.92 -8.60
N GLN A 209 -10.26 6.23 -8.88
CA GLN A 209 -10.32 6.75 -10.25
C GLN A 209 -9.10 6.30 -11.07
N LEU A 210 -7.90 6.30 -10.49
CA LEU A 210 -6.69 5.78 -11.15
C LEU A 210 -6.80 4.28 -11.44
N LEU A 211 -7.25 3.49 -10.46
CA LEU A 211 -7.52 2.07 -10.67
C LEU A 211 -8.55 1.85 -11.78
N TYR A 212 -9.67 2.60 -11.76
CA TYR A 212 -10.70 2.52 -12.79
C TYR A 212 -10.13 2.84 -14.20
N ALA A 213 -9.37 3.93 -14.33
CA ALA A 213 -8.71 4.31 -15.58
C ALA A 213 -7.77 3.21 -16.08
N SER A 214 -6.91 2.67 -15.20
CA SER A 214 -6.01 1.57 -15.55
C SER A 214 -6.77 0.31 -15.94
N LEU A 215 -7.92 0.04 -15.32
CA LEU A 215 -8.76 -1.11 -15.67
C LEU A 215 -9.33 -0.98 -17.09
N ILE A 216 -9.86 0.18 -17.47
CA ILE A 216 -10.51 0.37 -18.77
C ILE A 216 -9.51 0.61 -19.93
N GLN A 217 -8.35 1.20 -19.67
CA GLN A 217 -7.34 1.49 -20.71
C GLN A 217 -6.74 0.23 -21.35
N SER A 218 -6.72 -0.90 -20.63
CA SER A 218 -6.21 -2.19 -21.14
C SER A 218 -6.97 -2.77 -22.35
N LYS A 219 -8.03 -2.11 -22.83
CA LYS A 219 -8.79 -2.51 -24.02
C LYS A 219 -8.49 -1.69 -25.28
N ILE A 220 -7.64 -0.66 -25.24
CA ILE A 220 -7.41 0.17 -26.43
C ILE A 220 -5.93 0.56 -26.59
N SER A 221 -5.24 -0.08 -27.53
CA SER A 221 -3.99 0.44 -28.09
C SER A 221 -4.34 1.59 -29.04
N TYR A 222 -4.16 2.83 -28.61
CA TYR A 222 -4.14 3.96 -29.54
C TYR A 222 -2.71 4.10 -30.09
N TYR A 223 -2.56 3.95 -31.40
CA TYR A 223 -1.42 4.53 -32.11
C TYR A 223 -1.69 6.02 -32.21
N VAL A 224 -1.01 6.83 -31.39
CA VAL A 224 -1.01 8.28 -31.55
C VAL A 224 0.06 8.60 -32.60
N TYR A 225 -0.37 8.82 -33.83
CA TYR A 225 0.45 9.47 -34.85
C TYR A 225 0.37 10.97 -34.60
N VAL A 226 1.48 11.58 -34.18
CA VAL A 226 1.62 13.04 -34.18
C VAL A 226 2.36 13.39 -35.45
N ASP A 227 1.62 13.87 -36.45
CA ASP A 227 2.21 14.56 -37.59
C ASP A 227 2.49 16.00 -37.15
N SER A 228 3.75 16.40 -37.14
CA SER A 228 4.13 17.79 -36.88
C SER A 228 4.34 18.49 -38.22
N GLU A 229 3.29 19.14 -38.72
CA GLU A 229 3.45 20.31 -39.58
C GLU A 229 3.12 21.57 -38.76
N ASN A 230 4.14 22.44 -38.67
CA ASN A 230 4.31 23.67 -37.86
C ASN A 230 4.73 23.53 -36.40
#